data_AF-A0A523GQT7-F1
#
_entry.id   AF-A0A523GQT7-F1
#
_cell.length_a   1.000
_cell.length_b   1.000
_cell.length_c   1.000
_cell.angle_alpha   90.00
_cell.angle_beta   90.00
_cell.angle_gamma   90.00
#
_symmetry.space_group_name_H-M   'P 1'
#
loop_
_entity.id
_entity.type
_entity.pdbx_description
1 polymer ?
#
loop_
_entity_poly.entity_id
_entity_poly.type
_entity_poly.pdbx_seq_one_letter_code
_entity_poly.pdbx_strand_id
1 'polypeptide(L)'
;VLILATVQLSPLLILGPISIYVFSVLDTVPATIFTILAVLISMSDGFLKPLFLGRGVDIPMLVVLLGAIGGLLAFGILGLFVGAVVLAVSYKLMEAWLHADNSTF
;
A
#
# COMPACT_ATOMS: atom_id res chain seq x y z
N VAL A 1 -17.67 3.09 9.48
CA VAL A 1 -16.98 2.10 8.61
C VAL A 1 -16.08 2.80 7.58
N LEU A 2 -16.59 3.73 6.75
CA LEU A 2 -15.75 4.54 5.84
C LEU A 2 -14.65 5.35 6.55
N ILE A 3 -14.91 5.86 7.76
CA ILE A 3 -13.92 6.59 8.58
C ILE A 3 -12.83 5.66 9.16
N LEU A 4 -13.13 4.36 9.37
CA LEU A 4 -12.12 3.37 9.78
C LEU A 4 -11.19 3.00 8.62
N ALA A 5 -11.68 3.08 7.38
CA ALA A 5 -10.87 2.81 6.19
C ALA A 5 -9.88 3.94 5.90
N THR A 6 -10.19 5.19 6.29
CA THR A 6 -9.25 6.33 6.27
C THR A 6 -8.07 6.19 7.24
N VAL A 7 -8.09 5.18 8.13
CA VAL A 7 -6.99 4.84 9.06
C VAL A 7 -5.91 3.97 8.39
N GLN A 8 -5.91 3.83 7.06
CA GLN A 8 -4.73 3.40 6.29
C GLN A 8 -3.51 4.34 6.41
N LEU A 9 -3.56 5.30 7.33
CA LEU A 9 -2.38 5.90 7.92
C LEU A 9 -1.48 4.77 8.41
N SER A 10 -0.48 4.52 7.56
CA SER A 10 0.70 3.75 7.86
C SER A 10 1.14 4.02 9.29
N PRO A 11 1.73 3.02 9.97
CA PRO A 11 2.35 3.22 11.27
C PRO A 11 3.17 4.51 11.34
N LEU A 12 3.76 4.97 10.22
CA LEU A 12 4.35 6.30 10.01
C LEU A 12 3.60 7.48 10.66
N LEU A 13 2.27 7.58 10.53
CA LEU A 13 1.53 8.75 11.04
C LEU A 13 1.37 8.74 12.56
N ILE A 14 1.46 7.55 13.19
CA ILE A 14 1.48 7.39 14.64
C ILE A 14 2.93 7.50 15.15
N LEU A 15 3.88 6.89 14.44
CA LEU A 15 5.29 6.80 14.82
C LEU A 15 6.03 8.15 14.71
N GLY A 16 5.62 9.02 13.78
CA GLY A 16 6.15 10.37 13.63
C GLY A 16 5.97 11.25 14.88
N PRO A 17 4.74 11.50 15.35
CA PRO A 17 4.51 12.28 16.56
C PRO A 17 5.06 11.59 17.83
N ILE A 18 5.11 10.26 17.87
CA ILE A 18 5.71 9.49 18.97
C ILE A 18 7.25 9.61 18.99
N SER A 19 7.93 9.63 17.85
CA SER A 19 9.38 9.89 17.78
C SER A 19 9.71 11.28 18.33
N ILE A 20 8.93 12.31 17.97
CA ILE A 20 9.08 13.69 18.47
C ILE A 20 8.85 13.76 19.99
N TYR A 21 7.84 13.05 20.51
CA TYR A 21 7.57 12.98 21.94
C TYR A 21 8.68 12.25 22.72
N VAL A 22 9.23 11.17 22.17
CA VAL A 22 10.33 10.41 22.78
C VAL A 22 11.59 11.27 22.92
N PHE A 23 11.88 12.15 21.95
CA PHE A 23 12.97 13.14 22.09
C PHE A 23 12.75 14.16 23.21
N SER A 24 11.52 14.34 23.69
CA SER A 24 11.18 15.29 24.74
C SER A 24 11.20 14.68 26.14
N VAL A 25 11.21 13.35 26.26
CA VAL A 25 11.07 12.62 27.55
C VAL A 25 12.29 11.73 27.85
N LEU A 26 12.99 11.22 26.82
CA LEU A 26 14.12 10.31 26.98
C LEU A 26 15.45 10.94 26.57
N ASP A 27 16.56 10.39 27.07
CA ASP A 27 17.92 10.72 26.64
C ASP A 27 18.12 10.56 25.12
N THR A 28 19.07 11.30 24.56
CA THR A 28 19.32 11.39 23.11
C THR A 28 19.67 10.04 22.46
N VAL A 29 20.30 9.14 23.21
CA VAL A 29 20.72 7.80 22.73
C VAL A 29 19.51 6.88 22.48
N PRO A 30 18.64 6.60 23.46
CA PRO A 30 17.45 5.77 23.23
C PRO A 30 16.46 6.40 22.22
N ALA A 31 16.35 7.72 22.16
CA ALA A 31 15.49 8.40 21.19
C ALA A 31 15.94 8.20 19.73
N THR A 32 17.25 8.22 19.47
CA THR A 32 17.82 8.02 18.13
C THR A 32 17.62 6.57 17.66
N ILE A 33 17.87 5.59 18.54
CA ILE A 33 17.67 4.16 18.24
C ILE A 33 16.20 3.89 17.91
N PHE A 34 15.28 4.42 18.72
CA PHE A 34 13.85 4.29 18.49
C PHE A 34 13.42 4.87 17.14
N THR A 35 13.95 6.04 16.77
CA THR A 35 13.62 6.71 15.50
C THR A 35 14.13 5.93 14.28
N ILE A 36 15.32 5.34 14.35
CA ILE A 36 15.87 4.52 13.27
C ILE A 36 15.02 3.25 13.07
N LEU A 37 14.69 2.56 14.16
CA LEU A 37 13.83 1.37 14.11
C LEU A 37 12.44 1.73 13.60
N ALA A 38 11.91 2.87 14.01
CA ALA A 38 10.62 3.37 13.57
C ALA A 38 10.55 3.57 12.04
N VAL A 39 11.57 4.20 11.46
CA VAL A 39 11.67 4.38 10.00
C VAL A 39 11.75 3.04 9.29
N LEU A 40 12.55 2.10 9.82
CA LEU A 40 12.72 0.77 9.24
C LEU A 40 11.41 -0.03 9.23
N ILE A 41 10.67 0.00 10.35
CA ILE A 41 9.36 -0.63 10.49
C ILE A 41 8.36 -0.01 9.51
N SER A 42 8.31 1.32 9.40
CA SER A 42 7.34 1.94 8.52
C SER A 42 7.63 1.73 7.02
N MET A 43 8.89 1.61 6.63
CA MET A 43 9.25 1.19 5.28
C MET A 43 8.82 -0.25 5.02
N SER A 44 9.02 -1.12 6.02
CA SER A 44 8.60 -2.51 5.99
C SER A 44 7.07 -2.63 5.83
N ASP A 45 6.28 -1.88 6.58
CA ASP A 45 4.81 -1.91 6.49
C ASP A 45 4.26 -1.44 5.13
N GLY A 46 4.99 -0.55 4.43
CA GLY A 46 4.64 -0.06 3.11
C GLY A 46 4.91 -1.07 1.98
N PHE A 47 5.93 -1.90 2.12
CA PHE A 47 6.36 -2.86 1.09
C PHE A 47 5.93 -4.31 1.38
N LEU A 48 5.90 -4.72 2.65
CA LEU A 48 5.53 -6.07 3.06
C LEU A 48 4.04 -6.34 2.87
N LYS A 49 3.15 -5.38 3.13
CA LYS A 49 1.70 -5.55 2.88
C LYS A 49 1.42 -5.98 1.43
N PRO A 50 1.94 -5.29 0.39
CA PRO A 50 1.76 -5.73 -0.99
C PRO A 50 2.53 -7.01 -1.34
N LEU A 51 3.72 -7.23 -0.78
CA LEU A 51 4.50 -8.45 -1.04
C LEU A 51 3.85 -9.72 -0.48
N PHE A 52 3.26 -9.66 0.73
CA PHE A 52 2.58 -10.79 1.36
C PHE A 52 1.17 -11.03 0.82
N LEU A 53 0.43 -9.97 0.47
CA LEU A 53 -0.90 -10.10 -0.15
C LEU A 53 -0.83 -10.49 -1.65
N GLY A 54 0.32 -10.26 -2.30
CA GLY A 54 0.57 -10.67 -3.69
C GLY A 54 0.85 -12.16 -3.89
N ARG A 55 0.88 -12.98 -2.84
CA ARG A 55 1.10 -14.44 -2.95
C ARG A 55 -0.18 -15.26 -3.09
N GLY A 56 -1.35 -14.62 -3.15
CA GLY A 56 -2.65 -15.32 -3.16
C GLY A 56 -3.51 -15.12 -4.41
N VAL A 57 -3.21 -14.19 -5.32
CA VAL A 57 -4.03 -13.93 -6.51
C VAL A 57 -3.15 -13.47 -7.67
N ASP A 58 -3.35 -14.04 -8.85
CA ASP A 58 -2.61 -13.79 -10.10
C ASP A 58 -2.81 -12.37 -10.69
N ILE A 59 -2.94 -11.34 -9.85
CA ILE A 59 -2.97 -9.94 -10.29
C ILE A 59 -1.59 -9.35 -9.99
N PRO A 60 -0.77 -9.05 -11.01
CA PRO A 60 0.55 -8.50 -10.80
C PRO A 60 0.42 -7.18 -10.03
N MET A 61 1.07 -7.08 -8.87
CA MET A 61 1.09 -5.88 -8.04
C MET A 61 1.44 -4.62 -8.86
N LEU A 62 2.28 -4.77 -9.88
CA LEU A 62 2.63 -3.72 -10.84
C LEU A 62 1.41 -3.07 -11.52
N VAL A 63 0.39 -3.85 -11.87
CA VAL A 63 -0.84 -3.35 -12.51
C VAL A 63 -1.63 -2.48 -11.54
N VAL A 64 -1.73 -2.90 -10.29
CA VAL A 64 -2.42 -2.16 -9.21
C VAL A 64 -1.68 -0.85 -8.91
N LEU A 65 -0.35 -0.90 -8.84
CA LEU A 65 0.51 0.25 -8.55
C LEU A 65 0.48 1.27 -9.69
N LEU A 66 0.51 0.79 -10.95
CA LEU A 66 0.36 1.64 -12.13
C LEU A 66 -1.03 2.32 -12.15
N GLY A 67 -2.08 1.58 -11.77
CA GLY A 67 -3.42 2.15 -11.64
C GLY A 67 -3.58 3.13 -10.50
N ALA A 68 -2.92 2.90 -9.36
CA ALA A 68 -2.89 3.85 -8.26
C ALA A 68 -2.19 5.15 -8.64
N ILE A 69 -1.04 5.10 -9.32
CA ILE A 69 -0.30 6.28 -9.79
C ILE A 69 -1.11 7.04 -10.84
N GLY A 70 -1.62 6.34 -11.86
CA GLY A 70 -2.44 6.95 -12.91
C GLY A 70 -3.73 7.57 -12.37
N GLY A 71 -4.39 6.89 -11.43
CA GLY A 71 -5.56 7.41 -10.75
C GLY A 71 -5.26 8.61 -9.87
N LEU A 72 -4.15 8.61 -9.14
CA LEU A 72 -3.70 9.78 -8.35
C LEU A 72 -3.52 11.01 -9.24
N LEU A 73 -2.93 10.86 -10.42
CA LEU A 73 -2.75 11.97 -11.36
C LEU A 73 -4.08 12.49 -11.93
N ALA A 74 -5.06 11.62 -12.15
CA ALA A 74 -6.34 11.98 -12.76
C ALA A 74 -7.37 12.57 -11.77
N PHE A 75 -7.52 11.96 -10.59
CA PHE A 75 -8.59 12.28 -9.63
C PHE A 75 -8.07 12.53 -8.20
N GLY A 76 -6.75 12.71 -8.04
CA GLY A 76 -6.13 12.92 -6.73
C GLY A 76 -6.24 11.68 -5.83
N ILE A 77 -6.35 11.90 -4.51
CA ILE A 77 -6.41 10.81 -3.52
C ILE A 77 -7.53 9.79 -3.77
N LEU A 78 -8.68 10.21 -4.31
CA LEU A 78 -9.76 9.29 -4.64
C LEU A 78 -9.37 8.35 -5.78
N GLY A 79 -8.59 8.85 -6.74
CA GLY A 79 -8.12 8.09 -7.87
C GLY A 79 -7.11 7.00 -7.51
N LEU A 80 -6.41 7.10 -6.38
CA LEU A 80 -5.54 6.02 -5.88
C LEU A 80 -6.28 4.70 -5.70
N PHE A 81 -7.54 4.77 -5.25
CA PHE A 81 -8.40 3.61 -5.07
C PHE A 81 -9.10 3.23 -6.37
N VAL A 82 -9.70 4.21 -7.05
CA VAL A 82 -10.48 3.96 -8.27
C VAL A 82 -9.60 3.44 -9.40
N GLY A 83 -8.44 4.07 -9.63
CA GLY A 83 -7.52 3.70 -10.70
C GLY A 83 -6.90 2.31 -10.49
N ALA A 84 -6.55 1.96 -9.25
CA ALA A 84 -6.06 0.63 -8.89
C ALA A 84 -7.12 -0.46 -9.14
N VAL A 85 -8.37 -0.21 -8.74
CA VAL A 85 -9.48 -1.17 -8.92
C VAL A 85 -9.81 -1.36 -10.39
N VAL A 86 -9.92 -0.27 -11.16
CA VAL A 86 -10.26 -0.33 -12.59
C VAL A 86 -9.22 -1.15 -13.36
N LEU A 87 -7.93 -0.87 -13.17
CA LEU A 87 -6.88 -1.61 -13.87
C LEU A 87 -6.77 -3.08 -13.42
N ALA A 88 -6.98 -3.37 -12.14
CA ALA A 88 -7.00 -4.75 -11.65
C ALA A 88 -8.15 -5.56 -12.27
N VAL A 89 -9.35 -4.98 -12.34
CA VAL A 89 -10.53 -5.62 -12.94
C VAL A 89 -10.34 -5.78 -14.45
N SER A 90 -9.83 -4.76 -15.14
CA SER A 90 -9.54 -4.84 -16.58
C SER A 90 -8.50 -5.92 -16.89
N TYR A 91 -7.46 -6.06 -16.07
CA TYR A 91 -6.46 -7.11 -16.21
C TYR A 91 -7.07 -8.50 -16.02
N LYS A 92 -7.87 -8.69 -14.97
CA LYS A 92 -8.55 -9.97 -14.73
C LYS A 92 -9.57 -10.31 -15.81
N LEU A 93 -10.26 -9.31 -16.36
CA LEU A 93 -11.18 -9.50 -17.47
C LEU A 93 -10.42 -9.92 -18.74
N MET A 94 -9.26 -9.32 -19.01
CA MET A 94 -8.41 -9.69 -20.14
C MET A 94 -7.83 -11.10 -19.97
N GLU A 95 -7.39 -11.45 -18.76
CA GLU A 95 -6.92 -12.80 -18.44
C GLU A 95 -8.05 -13.85 -18.60
N ALA A 96 -9.25 -13.54 -18.11
CA ALA A 96 -10.41 -14.40 -18.27
C ALA A 96 -10.81 -14.57 -19.74
N TRP A 97 -10.75 -13.50 -20.53
CA TRP A 97 -11.02 -13.55 -21.96
C TRP A 97 -9.97 -14.40 -22.71
N LEU A 98 -8.69 -14.24 -22.37
CA LEU A 98 -7.59 -15.02 -22.95
C LEU A 98 -7.69 -16.52 -22.62
N HIS A 99 -8.13 -16.87 -21.41
CA HIS A 99 -8.28 -18.27 -20.99
C HIS A 99 -9.58 -18.90 -21.47
N ALA A 100 -10.63 -18.10 -21.74
CA ALA A 100 -11.89 -18.61 -22.28
C ALA A 100 -11.69 -19.29 -23.65
N ASP A 101 -10.72 -18.84 -24.45
CA ASP A 101 -10.42 -19.37 -25.79
C ASP A 101 -9.62 -20.69 -25.77
N ASN A 102 -9.04 -21.08 -24.63
CA ASN A 102 -8.26 -22.31 -24.47
C ASN A 102 -9.07 -23.52 -23.95
N SER A 103 -10.39 -23.39 -23.77
CA SER A 103 -11.26 -24.46 -23.26
C SER A 103 -11.90 -25.34 -24.34
N THR A 104 -11.48 -25.19 -25.60
CA THR A 104 -11.83 -26.09 -26.69
C THR A 104 -10.56 -26.70 -27.26
N PHE A 105 -10.05 -27.76 -26.62
CA PHE A 105 -9.63 -29.06 -27.18
C PHE A 105 -9.16 -29.98 -26.05
#